data_AF-K9PJG7-F1
#
_entry.id   AF-K9PJG7-F1
#
_cell.length_a   1.000
_cell.length_b   1.000
_cell.length_c   1.000
_cell.angle_alpha   90.00
_cell.angle_beta   90.00
_cell.angle_gamma   90.00
#
_symmetry.space_group_name_H-M   'P 1'
#
loop_
_entity.id
_entity.type
_entity.pdbx_description
1 polymer ?
#
loop_
_entity_poly.entity_id
_entity_poly.type
_entity_poly.pdbx_seq_one_letter_code
_entity_poly.pdbx_strand_id
1 'polypeptide(L)'
;MFTRAELEIKAIAQLRDLCRLYGVKPTGNAGYKTSYIVTLMAFPQIAIQQLRQGKGLKYPNFNQIQVIGSAIDQMSSPTDEQAALIRITLEGRKMNYPDRYDQENLLNLHKAKMSLEQAIGFLNQ
;
A
#
# COMPACT_ATOMS: atom_id res chain seq x y z
N MET A 1 -8.58 -2.19 -18.28
CA MET A 1 -9.22 -0.87 -18.06
C MET A 1 -10.52 -0.83 -18.84
N PHE A 2 -11.49 -0.03 -18.41
CA PHE A 2 -12.78 0.07 -19.08
C PHE A 2 -12.64 0.45 -20.55
N THR A 3 -13.30 -0.29 -21.43
CA THR A 3 -13.39 0.07 -22.84
C THR A 3 -14.59 0.98 -23.08
N ARG A 4 -14.55 1.73 -24.18
CA ARG A 4 -15.67 2.59 -24.56
C ARG A 4 -16.95 1.78 -24.78
N ALA A 5 -16.85 0.65 -25.48
CA ALA A 5 -17.99 -0.22 -25.77
C ALA A 5 -18.65 -0.76 -24.50
N GLU A 6 -17.86 -1.19 -23.51
CA GLU A 6 -18.36 -1.64 -22.20
C GLU A 6 -19.14 -0.58 -21.44
N LEU A 7 -18.73 0.69 -21.56
CA LEU A 7 -19.36 1.81 -20.85
C LEU A 7 -20.56 2.37 -21.61
N GLU A 8 -20.53 2.34 -22.95
CA GLU A 8 -21.63 2.84 -23.79
C GLU A 8 -22.90 1.99 -23.68
N ILE A 9 -22.81 0.72 -23.32
CA ILE A 9 -24.01 -0.10 -23.07
C ILE A 9 -24.65 0.15 -21.68
N LYS A 10 -23.98 0.87 -20.77
CA LYS A 10 -24.47 1.11 -19.40
C LYS A 10 -25.43 2.29 -19.31
N ALA A 11 -26.37 2.23 -18.38
CA ALA A 11 -27.21 3.36 -18.03
C ALA A 11 -26.43 4.43 -17.24
N ILE A 12 -26.89 5.69 -17.25
CA ILE A 12 -26.23 6.78 -16.51
C ILE A 12 -26.13 6.45 -15.01
N ALA A 13 -27.18 5.86 -14.42
CA ALA A 13 -27.16 5.43 -13.02
C ALA A 13 -26.01 4.45 -12.73
N GLN A 14 -25.83 3.44 -13.58
CA GLN A 14 -24.75 2.46 -13.45
C GLN A 14 -23.37 3.09 -13.62
N LEU A 15 -23.21 4.03 -14.55
CA LEU A 15 -21.95 4.77 -14.74
C LEU A 15 -21.63 5.66 -13.53
N ARG A 16 -22.65 6.30 -12.94
CA ARG A 16 -22.51 7.07 -11.71
C ARG A 16 -22.09 6.18 -10.54
N ASP A 17 -22.69 5.00 -10.42
CA ASP A 17 -22.35 4.03 -9.37
C ASP A 17 -20.92 3.52 -9.52
N LEU A 18 -20.45 3.28 -10.75
CA LEU A 18 -19.05 2.95 -11.02
C LEU A 18 -18.11 4.10 -10.61
N CYS A 19 -18.42 5.33 -11.00
CA CYS A 19 -17.63 6.49 -10.58
C CYS A 19 -17.54 6.59 -9.05
N ARG A 20 -18.66 6.37 -8.33
CA ARG A 20 -18.69 6.36 -6.86
C ARG A 20 -17.86 5.23 -6.26
N LEU A 21 -17.98 4.02 -6.81
CA LEU A 21 -17.23 2.84 -6.35
C LEU A 21 -15.72 3.08 -6.40
N TYR A 22 -15.23 3.69 -7.49
CA TYR A 22 -13.82 3.97 -7.68
C TYR A 22 -13.39 5.36 -7.16
N GLY A 23 -14.28 6.10 -6.52
CA GLY A 23 -13.97 7.40 -5.91
C GLY A 23 -13.63 8.51 -6.92
N VAL A 24 -14.05 8.39 -8.18
CA VAL A 24 -13.80 9.39 -9.24
C VAL A 24 -15.06 10.21 -9.54
N LYS A 25 -14.87 11.50 -9.86
CA LYS A 25 -15.97 12.43 -10.20
C LYS A 25 -16.10 12.58 -11.72
N PRO A 26 -17.31 12.71 -12.28
CA PRO A 26 -17.49 12.93 -13.72
C PRO A 26 -16.82 14.23 -14.18
N THR A 27 -16.12 14.16 -15.30
CA THR A 27 -15.50 15.30 -15.98
C THR A 27 -16.59 16.09 -16.71
N GLY A 28 -16.94 17.26 -16.19
CA GLY A 28 -17.98 18.12 -16.76
C GLY A 28 -19.35 17.89 -16.11
N ASN A 29 -20.42 18.03 -16.91
CA ASN A 29 -21.78 17.98 -16.38
C ASN A 29 -22.22 16.53 -16.08
N ALA A 30 -22.58 16.27 -14.82
CA ALA A 30 -23.03 14.97 -14.31
C ALA A 30 -24.40 14.49 -14.86
N GLY A 31 -25.11 15.33 -15.62
CA GLY A 31 -26.30 14.93 -16.38
C GLY A 31 -26.00 14.20 -17.68
N TYR A 32 -24.77 14.29 -18.20
CA TYR A 32 -24.40 13.66 -19.47
C TYR A 32 -23.68 12.33 -19.25
N LYS A 33 -24.16 11.30 -19.96
CA LYS A 33 -23.53 9.97 -20.02
C LYS A 33 -22.04 10.06 -20.38
N THR A 34 -21.72 10.88 -21.39
CA THR A 34 -20.35 11.08 -21.89
C THR A 34 -19.38 11.54 -20.80
N SER A 35 -19.81 12.40 -19.86
CA SER A 35 -18.97 12.88 -18.75
C SER A 35 -18.46 11.74 -17.88
N TYR A 36 -19.31 10.73 -17.59
CA TYR A 36 -18.90 9.55 -16.82
C TYR A 36 -18.00 8.63 -17.65
N ILE A 37 -18.34 8.39 -18.92
CA ILE A 37 -17.54 7.54 -19.81
C ILE A 37 -16.12 8.10 -19.94
N VAL A 38 -15.98 9.39 -20.24
CA VAL A 38 -14.69 10.06 -20.37
C VAL A 38 -13.87 9.92 -19.08
N THR A 39 -14.51 10.13 -17.92
CA THR A 39 -13.84 9.96 -16.62
C THR A 39 -13.31 8.55 -16.40
N LEU A 40 -14.18 7.55 -16.58
CA LEU A 40 -13.88 6.14 -16.34
C LEU A 40 -12.79 5.61 -17.29
N MET A 41 -12.73 6.15 -18.51
CA MET A 41 -11.66 5.84 -19.46
C MET A 41 -10.36 6.58 -19.16
N ALA A 42 -10.42 7.83 -18.70
CA ALA A 42 -9.25 8.69 -18.58
C ALA A 42 -8.51 8.56 -17.24
N PHE A 43 -9.22 8.31 -16.12
CA PHE A 43 -8.58 8.27 -14.79
C PHE A 43 -7.36 7.34 -14.69
N PRO A 44 -7.31 6.17 -15.37
CA PRO A 44 -6.13 5.31 -15.35
C PRO A 44 -4.89 5.98 -15.91
N GLN A 45 -5.03 6.59 -17.09
CA GLN A 45 -3.92 7.25 -17.78
C GLN A 45 -3.48 8.50 -17.03
N ILE A 46 -4.44 9.23 -16.46
CA ILE A 46 -4.16 10.38 -15.60
C ILE A 46 -3.38 9.92 -14.36
N ALA A 47 -3.75 8.83 -13.70
CA ALA A 47 -3.05 8.32 -12.53
C ALA A 47 -1.59 7.95 -12.84
N ILE A 48 -1.34 7.25 -13.96
CA ILE A 48 0.02 6.92 -14.41
C ILE A 48 0.82 8.17 -14.79
N GLN A 49 0.19 9.15 -15.45
CA GLN A 49 0.85 10.42 -15.76
C GLN A 49 1.21 11.19 -14.49
N GLN A 50 0.33 11.21 -13.48
CA GLN A 50 0.59 11.84 -12.19
C GLN A 50 1.75 11.17 -11.46
N LEU A 51 1.84 9.82 -11.48
CA LEU A 51 2.98 9.09 -10.95
C LEU A 51 4.29 9.54 -11.62
N ARG A 52 4.33 9.59 -12.96
CA ARG A 52 5.50 10.04 -13.75
C ARG A 52 5.88 11.49 -13.48
N GLN A 53 4.90 12.35 -13.20
CA GLN A 53 5.11 13.75 -12.85
C GLN A 53 5.46 13.96 -11.37
N GLY A 54 5.48 12.89 -10.56
CA GLY A 54 5.69 13.00 -9.13
C GLY A 54 4.56 13.80 -8.45
N LYS A 55 3.30 13.53 -8.78
CA LYS A 55 2.12 14.10 -8.13
C LYS A 55 1.38 13.01 -7.35
N GLY A 56 0.98 13.30 -6.11
CA GLY A 56 0.34 12.32 -5.24
C GLY A 56 1.36 11.35 -4.65
N LEU A 57 1.15 10.04 -4.82
CA LEU A 57 2.10 9.01 -4.43
C LEU A 57 3.38 9.12 -5.26
N LYS A 58 4.54 9.14 -4.60
CA LYS A 58 5.85 9.28 -5.24
C LYS A 58 6.81 8.22 -4.70
N TYR A 59 7.77 7.85 -5.54
CA TYR A 59 8.94 7.11 -5.07
C TYR A 59 9.76 7.97 -4.10
N PRO A 60 10.21 7.41 -2.97
CA PRO A 60 11.24 8.05 -2.15
C PRO A 60 12.49 8.29 -2.98
N ASN A 61 13.23 9.36 -2.68
CA ASN A 61 14.53 9.57 -3.29
C ASN A 61 15.58 8.62 -2.68
N PHE A 62 16.73 8.52 -3.34
CA PHE A 62 17.83 7.65 -2.94
C PHE A 62 18.25 7.83 -1.48
N ASN A 63 18.35 9.07 -1.00
CA ASN A 63 18.76 9.36 0.38
C ASN A 63 17.76 8.76 1.39
N GLN A 64 16.46 8.82 1.10
CA GLN A 64 15.45 8.23 1.99
C GLN A 64 15.50 6.70 1.98
N ILE A 65 15.77 6.09 0.82
CA ILE A 65 15.98 4.64 0.70
C ILE A 65 17.22 4.22 1.51
N GLN A 66 18.31 4.97 1.42
CA GLN A 66 19.54 4.70 2.16
C GLN A 66 19.32 4.78 3.69
N VAL A 67 18.55 5.76 4.17
CA VAL A 67 18.20 5.87 5.60
C VAL A 67 17.46 4.62 6.09
N ILE A 68 16.51 4.11 5.31
CA ILE A 68 15.79 2.88 5.67
C ILE A 68 16.74 1.68 5.67
N GLY A 69 17.60 1.55 4.65
CA GLY A 69 18.61 0.49 4.60
C GLY A 69 19.53 0.50 5.82
N SER A 70 20.07 1.67 6.18
CA SER A 70 20.91 1.83 7.37
C SER A 70 20.16 1.48 8.67
N ALA A 71 18.88 1.78 8.77
CA ALA A 71 18.07 1.39 9.91
C ALA A 71 17.92 -0.14 10.02
N ILE A 72 17.65 -0.82 8.89
CA ILE A 72 17.55 -2.29 8.83
C ILE A 72 18.87 -2.93 9.25
N ASP A 73 20.01 -2.43 8.76
CA ASP A 73 21.33 -2.93 9.09
C ASP A 73 21.62 -2.81 10.60
N GLN A 74 21.25 -1.68 11.21
CA GLN A 74 21.39 -1.46 12.67
C GLN A 74 20.54 -2.43 13.49
N MET A 75 19.37 -2.83 12.99
CA MET A 75 18.49 -3.77 13.70
C MET A 75 19.04 -5.20 13.78
N SER A 76 20.02 -5.56 12.95
CA SER A 76 20.68 -6.88 12.94
C SER A 76 19.71 -8.06 12.77
N SER A 77 20.23 -9.29 12.83
CA SER A 77 19.41 -10.51 12.86
C SER A 77 19.13 -10.94 14.30
N PRO A 78 17.95 -11.51 14.59
CA PRO A 78 17.69 -12.12 15.89
C PRO A 78 18.72 -13.20 16.21
N THR A 79 19.10 -13.33 17.48
CA THR A 79 19.84 -14.53 17.94
C THR A 79 18.96 -15.76 17.87
N ASP A 80 19.55 -16.96 18.05
CA ASP A 80 18.80 -18.21 18.04
C ASP A 80 17.70 -18.25 19.12
N GLU A 81 17.98 -17.72 20.32
CA GLU A 81 17.04 -17.63 21.43
C GLU A 81 15.92 -16.63 21.12
N GLN A 82 16.26 -15.47 20.57
CA GLN A 82 15.26 -14.48 20.15
C GLN A 82 14.36 -15.05 19.06
N ALA A 83 14.93 -15.74 18.08
CA ALA A 83 14.17 -16.40 17.02
C ALA A 83 13.25 -17.49 17.58
N ALA A 84 13.71 -18.28 18.55
CA ALA A 84 12.88 -19.29 19.23
C ALA A 84 11.73 -18.64 20.01
N LEU A 85 12.00 -17.57 20.76
CA LEU A 85 10.98 -16.84 21.50
C LEU A 85 9.96 -16.20 20.55
N ILE A 86 10.39 -15.62 19.44
CA ILE A 86 9.50 -15.08 18.40
C ILE A 86 8.57 -16.17 17.86
N ARG A 87 9.10 -17.35 17.48
CA ARG A 87 8.29 -18.47 16.96
C ARG A 87 7.22 -18.91 17.96
N ILE A 88 7.62 -19.15 19.21
CA ILE A 88 6.68 -19.53 20.28
C ILE A 88 5.64 -18.44 20.55
N THR A 89 6.02 -17.16 20.43
CA THR A 89 5.08 -16.04 20.57
C THR A 89 4.07 -16.01 19.43
N LEU A 90 4.48 -16.29 18.19
CA LEU A 90 3.60 -16.40 17.02
C LEU A 90 2.60 -17.57 17.15
N GLU A 91 2.96 -18.64 17.85
CA GLU A 91 2.06 -19.74 18.23
C GLU A 91 1.04 -19.34 19.33
N GLY A 92 1.10 -18.11 19.84
CA GLY A 92 0.19 -17.59 20.85
C GLY A 92 0.61 -17.86 22.29
N ARG A 93 1.79 -18.46 22.53
CA ARG A 93 2.28 -18.68 23.89
C ARG A 93 2.86 -17.39 24.46
N LYS A 94 2.49 -17.08 25.71
CA LYS A 94 2.93 -15.87 26.40
C LYS A 94 3.65 -16.21 27.69
N MET A 95 4.73 -15.49 27.98
CA MET A 95 5.39 -15.49 29.27
C MET A 95 4.48 -14.87 30.34
N ASN A 96 4.85 -15.05 31.59
CA ASN A 96 4.21 -14.36 32.70
C ASN A 96 4.73 -12.93 32.80
N TYR A 97 4.03 -12.08 33.54
CA TYR A 97 4.54 -10.75 33.87
C TYR A 97 5.72 -10.85 34.86
N PRO A 98 6.73 -9.97 34.76
CA PRO A 98 6.80 -8.80 33.87
C PRO A 98 7.28 -9.10 32.43
N ASP A 99 7.93 -10.25 32.21
CA ASP A 99 8.67 -10.59 30.97
C ASP A 99 7.81 -10.63 29.71
N ARG A 100 6.49 -10.83 29.84
CA ARG A 100 5.54 -10.74 28.72
C ARG A 100 5.68 -9.43 27.93
N TYR A 101 5.96 -8.33 28.61
CA TYR A 101 6.13 -7.03 27.95
C TYR A 101 7.29 -7.06 26.95
N ASP A 102 8.44 -7.58 27.38
CA ASP A 102 9.63 -7.65 26.54
C ASP A 102 9.49 -8.72 25.44
N GLN A 103 8.80 -9.82 25.71
CA GLN A 103 8.42 -10.80 24.69
C GLN A 103 7.60 -10.16 23.56
N GLU A 104 6.55 -9.39 23.91
CA GLU A 104 5.71 -8.71 22.92
C GLU A 104 6.49 -7.62 22.17
N ASN A 105 7.39 -6.90 22.85
CA ASN A 105 8.27 -5.92 22.22
C ASN A 105 9.24 -6.57 21.23
N LEU A 106 9.84 -7.70 21.58
CA LEU A 106 10.73 -8.44 20.68
C LEU A 106 9.99 -8.87 19.40
N LEU A 107 8.77 -9.39 19.53
CA LEU A 107 7.94 -9.76 18.38
C LEU A 107 7.61 -8.54 17.52
N ASN A 108 7.24 -7.41 18.13
CA ASN A 108 6.90 -6.18 17.41
C ASN A 108 8.12 -5.59 16.69
N LEU A 109 9.30 -5.61 17.33
CA LEU A 109 10.55 -5.19 16.73
C LEU A 109 10.90 -6.05 15.50
N HIS A 110 10.74 -7.36 15.60
CA HIS A 110 10.96 -8.28 14.48
C HIS A 110 9.98 -8.00 13.32
N LYS A 111 8.69 -7.81 13.61
CA LYS A 111 7.68 -7.44 12.60
C LYS A 111 8.00 -6.11 11.91
N ALA A 112 8.45 -5.12 12.68
CA ALA A 112 8.87 -3.83 12.14
C ALA A 112 10.04 -4.01 11.16
N LYS A 113 11.07 -4.78 11.54
CA LYS A 113 12.21 -5.08 10.67
C LYS A 113 11.76 -5.75 9.36
N MET A 114 10.97 -6.81 9.46
CA MET A 114 10.45 -7.54 8.29
C MET A 114 9.65 -6.63 7.35
N SER A 115 8.86 -5.70 7.91
CA SER A 115 8.08 -4.75 7.14
C SER A 115 8.96 -3.73 6.39
N LEU A 116 10.06 -3.29 7.01
CA LEU A 116 11.04 -2.41 6.39
C LEU A 116 11.81 -3.12 5.27
N GLU A 117 12.26 -4.36 5.50
CA GLU A 117 12.91 -5.20 4.50
C GLU A 117 11.99 -5.43 3.29
N GLN A 118 10.71 -5.73 3.54
CA GLN A 118 9.71 -5.89 2.49
C GLN A 118 9.48 -4.58 1.72
N ALA A 119 9.37 -3.45 2.40
CA ALA A 119 9.21 -2.15 1.77
C ALA A 119 10.39 -1.81 0.85
N ILE A 120 11.63 -2.07 1.27
CA ILE A 120 12.83 -1.89 0.44
C ILE A 120 12.81 -2.83 -0.77
N GLY A 121 12.39 -4.08 -0.58
CA GLY A 121 12.21 -5.04 -1.68
C GLY A 121 11.20 -4.58 -2.74
N PHE A 122 10.19 -3.81 -2.37
CA PHE A 122 9.25 -3.19 -3.33
C PHE A 122 9.80 -1.92 -4.00
N LEU A 123 10.68 -1.18 -3.31
CA LEU A 123 11.21 0.10 -3.79
C LEU A 123 12.46 -0.02 -4.66
N ASN A 124 13.18 -1.13 -4.58
CA ASN A 124 14.41 -1.41 -5.35
C ASN A 124 14.17 -2.17 -6.68
N GLN A 125 12.92 -2.27 -7.15
CA GLN A 125 12.55 -2.87 -8.45
C GLN A 125 12.45 -1.81 -9.55
#